data_AF-A0A554MB33-F1
#
_entry.id   AF-A0A554MB33-F1
#
_cell.length_a   1.000
_cell.length_b   1.000
_cell.length_c   1.000
_cell.angle_alpha   90.00
_cell.angle_beta   90.00
_cell.angle_gamma   90.00
#
_symmetry.space_group_name_H-M   'P 1'
#
loop_
_entity.id
_entity.type
_entity.pdbx_description
1 polymer ?
#
loop_
_entity_poly.entity_id
_entity_poly.type
_entity_poly.pdbx_seq_one_letter_code
_entity_poly.pdbx_strand_id
1 'polypeptide(L)' 'MATITISKEKILKQKGVVVLPLKEYQMLCERAVPVYCLSGKEAEEVDKLAKRGLKEYRAGKCRTIKSLADLD' A
#
# COMPACT_ATOMS: atom_id res chain seq x y z
N MET A 1 10.11 -32.24 -3.49
CA MET A 1 10.40 -30.95 -4.17
C MET A 1 9.67 -30.96 -5.49
N ALA A 2 8.75 -30.03 -5.70
CA ALA A 2 8.13 -29.85 -7.01
C ALA A 2 9.06 -28.96 -7.85
N THR A 3 9.55 -29.47 -8.97
CA THR A 3 10.41 -28.73 -9.89
C THR A 3 9.53 -28.08 -10.95
N ILE A 4 9.62 -26.76 -11.10
CA ILE A 4 8.93 -26.02 -12.15
C ILE A 4 9.96 -25.64 -13.21
N THR A 5 9.80 -26.14 -14.42
CA THR A 5 10.71 -25.87 -15.55
C THR A 5 10.15 -24.73 -16.39
N ILE A 6 10.90 -23.62 -16.48
CA ILE A 6 10.54 -22.46 -17.30
C ILE A 6 11.56 -22.35 -18.44
N SER A 7 11.09 -22.25 -19.68
CA SER A 7 11.99 -22.15 -20.83
C SER A 7 12.68 -20.77 -20.90
N LYS A 8 14.00 -20.77 -21.11
CA LYS A 8 14.81 -19.54 -21.21
C LYS A 8 14.35 -18.64 -22.37
N GLU A 9 13.91 -19.24 -23.47
CA GLU A 9 13.38 -18.52 -24.62
C GLU A 9 12.12 -17.72 -24.28
N LYS A 10 11.23 -18.24 -23.42
CA LYS A 10 10.04 -17.50 -22.97
C LYS A 10 10.43 -16.32 -22.08
N ILE A 11 11.41 -16.48 -21.20
CA ILE A 11 11.89 -15.41 -20.31
C ILE A 11 12.43 -14.23 -21.13
N LEU A 12 13.26 -14.53 -22.13
CA LEU A 12 13.86 -13.51 -22.99
C LEU A 12 12.81 -12.81 -23.86
N LYS A 13 11.86 -13.56 -24.45
CA LYS A 13 10.78 -12.99 -25.27
C LYS A 13 9.81 -12.12 -24.47
N GLN A 14 9.58 -12.41 -23.18
CA GLN A 14 8.61 -11.70 -22.33
C GLN A 14 9.24 -10.59 -21.46
N LYS A 15 10.48 -10.19 -21.74
CA LYS A 15 11.23 -9.16 -20.98
C LYS A 15 11.44 -9.52 -19.49
N GLY A 16 11.55 -10.80 -19.18
CA GLY A 16 11.80 -11.31 -17.82
C GLY A 16 10.60 -12.03 -17.19
N VAL A 17 10.84 -12.70 -16.06
CA VAL A 17 9.82 -13.40 -15.26
C VAL A 17 10.08 -13.13 -13.79
N VAL A 18 9.02 -12.93 -13.01
CA VAL A 18 9.09 -12.78 -11.54
C VAL A 18 8.33 -13.94 -10.89
N VAL A 19 8.95 -14.57 -9.88
CA VAL A 19 8.34 -15.66 -9.10
C VAL A 19 7.95 -15.13 -7.73
N LEU A 20 6.67 -15.23 -7.40
CA LEU A 20 6.05 -14.64 -6.22
C LEU A 20 5.14 -15.67 -5.53
N PRO A 21 5.00 -15.64 -4.20
CA PRO A 21 3.86 -16.24 -3.54
C PRO A 21 2.55 -15.64 -4.05
N LEU A 22 1.53 -16.48 -4.27
CA LEU A 22 0.24 -16.05 -4.85
C LEU A 22 -0.41 -14.91 -4.06
N LYS A 23 -0.31 -14.95 -2.72
CA LYS A 23 -0.85 -13.92 -1.82
C LYS A 23 -0.21 -12.55 -2.05
N GLU A 24 1.11 -12.51 -2.24
CA GLU A 24 1.83 -11.26 -2.48
C GLU A 24 1.49 -10.69 -3.86
N TYR A 25 1.37 -11.55 -4.87
CA TYR A 25 0.93 -11.15 -6.20
C TYR A 25 -0.47 -10.53 -6.15
N GLN A 26 -1.41 -11.13 -5.44
CA GLN A 26 -2.77 -10.60 -5.26
C GLN A 26 -2.76 -9.21 -4.61
N MET A 27 -1.96 -9.01 -3.55
CA MET A 27 -1.81 -7.71 -2.91
C MET A 27 -1.24 -6.64 -3.85
N LEU A 28 -0.30 -7.01 -4.74
CA LEU A 28 0.23 -6.10 -5.75
C LEU A 28 -0.84 -5.71 -6.78
N CYS A 29 -1.67 -6.66 -7.21
CA CYS A 29 -2.79 -6.39 -8.11
C CYS A 29 -3.84 -5.47 -7.48
N GLU A 30 -4.18 -5.66 -6.21
CA GLU A 30 -5.11 -4.80 -5.47
C GLU A 30 -4.57 -3.37 -5.29
N ARG A 31 -3.25 -3.24 -5.12
CA ARG A 31 -2.55 -1.95 -4.99
C ARG A 31 -2.21 -1.30 -6.33
N ALA A 32 -2.51 -1.95 -7.46
CA ALA A 32 -2.25 -1.43 -8.80
C ALA A 32 -3.17 -0.27 -9.20
N VAL A 33 -4.05 0.18 -8.30
CA VAL A 33 -4.77 1.45 -8.43
C VAL A 33 -3.73 2.56 -8.62
N PRO A 34 -3.90 3.48 -9.59
CA PRO A 34 -2.98 4.59 -9.77
C PRO A 34 -2.86 5.38 -8.45
N VAL A 35 -1.68 5.29 -7.83
CA VAL A 35 -1.36 6.08 -6.65
C VAL A 35 -1.00 7.48 -7.13
N TYR A 36 -1.94 8.40 -6.99
CA TYR A 36 -1.68 9.81 -7.21
C TYR A 36 -0.92 10.36 -6.01
N CYS A 37 0.40 10.45 -6.14
CA CYS A 37 1.24 11.13 -5.16
C CYS A 37 1.05 12.64 -5.32
N LEU A 38 0.35 13.25 -4.36
CA LEU A 38 0.27 14.71 -4.27
C LEU A 38 1.66 15.26 -3.89
N SER A 39 2.02 16.40 -4.47
CA SER A 39 3.32 17.06 -4.25
C SER A 39 3.16 18.52 -3.87
N GLY A 40 4.15 19.09 -3.18
CA GLY A 40 4.14 20.48 -2.72
C GLY A 40 3.90 20.61 -1.23
N LYS A 41 3.93 21.85 -0.72
CA LYS A 41 3.85 22.15 0.72
C LYS A 41 2.56 21.62 1.35
N GLU A 42 1.43 21.79 0.66
CA GLU A 42 0.12 21.34 1.14
C GLU A 42 0.06 19.82 1.28
N ALA A 43 0.60 19.09 0.31
CA ALA A 43 0.71 17.64 0.38
C ALA A 43 1.58 17.21 1.57
N GLU A 44 2.70 17.89 1.81
CA GLU A 44 3.60 17.60 2.93
C GLU A 44 2.92 17.83 4.30
N GLU A 45 2.14 18.91 4.44
CA GLU A 45 1.40 19.21 5.66
C GLU A 45 0.32 18.17 5.96
N VAL A 46 -0.43 17.73 4.93
CA VAL A 46 -1.39 16.62 5.07
C VAL A 46 -0.67 15.34 5.50
N ASP A 47 0.50 15.06 4.91
CA ASP A 47 1.29 13.87 5.23
C ASP A 47 1.78 13.87 6.69
N LYS A 48 2.22 15.04 7.19
CA LYS A 48 2.60 15.24 8.61
C LYS A 48 1.40 15.06 9.53
N LEU A 49 0.23 15.60 9.16
CA LEU A 49 -1.01 15.48 9.94
C LEU A 49 -1.42 14.00 10.06
N ALA A 50 -1.44 13.28 8.94
CA ALA A 50 -1.78 11.86 8.92
C ALA A 50 -0.80 11.03 9.76
N LYS A 51 0.51 11.27 9.64
CA LYS A 51 1.53 10.58 10.45
C LYS A 51 1.34 10.82 11.94
N ARG A 52 1.01 12.05 12.35
CA ARG A 52 0.74 12.39 13.75
C ARG A 52 -0.50 11.68 14.27
N GLY A 53 -1.60 11.75 13.54
CA GLY A 53 -2.85 11.08 13.90
C GLY A 53 -2.67 9.56 14.04
N LEU A 54 -1.91 8.94 13.14
CA LEU A 54 -1.61 7.50 13.21
C LEU A 54 -0.81 7.14 14.47
N LYS A 55 0.15 8.01 14.86
CA LYS A 55 0.94 7.83 16.07
C LYS A 55 0.08 7.96 17.32
N GLU A 56 -0.83 8.93 17.37
CA GLU A 56 -1.75 9.15 18.48
C GLU A 56 -2.76 8.01 18.62
N TYR A 57 -3.29 7.51 17.50
CA TYR A 57 -4.16 6.33 17.47
C TYR A 57 -3.47 5.10 18.05
N ARG A 58 -2.25 4.81 17.59
CA ARG A 58 -1.46 3.68 18.12
C ARG A 58 -1.11 3.85 19.60
N ALA A 59 -1.01 5.08 20.08
CA ALA A 59 -0.76 5.38 21.49
C ALA A 59 -2.05 5.38 22.35
N GLY A 60 -3.21 5.06 21.78
CA GLY A 60 -4.49 5.05 22.49
C GLY A 60 -5.00 6.44 22.89
N LYS A 61 -4.51 7.51 22.25
CA LYS A 61 -4.89 8.90 22.56
C LYS A 61 -6.14 9.38 21.81
N CYS A 62 -6.79 8.50 21.06
CA CYS A 62 -8.00 8.82 20.31
C CYS A 62 -9.25 8.48 21.12
N ARG A 63 -10.30 9.29 20.97
CA ARG A 63 -11.66 8.98 21.43
C ARG A 63 -12.48 8.39 20.29
N THR A 64 -13.39 7.48 20.62
CA THR A 64 -14.39 7.01 19.65
C THR A 64 -15.53 8.01 19.62
N ILE A 65 -15.81 8.58 18.45
CA ILE A 65 -17.00 9.39 18.19
C ILE A 65 -17.95 8.59 17.30
N LYS A 66 -19.25 8.66 17.57
CA LYS A 66 -20.31 8.04 16.76
C LYS A 66 -20.74 8.96 15.62
N SER A 67 -20.60 10.26 15.81
CA SER A 67 -20.94 11.26 14.82
C SER A 67 -20.03 12.50 14.94
N LEU A 68 -20.04 13.34 13.90
CA LEU A 68 -19.35 14.63 13.95
C LEU A 68 -19.93 15.58 15.01
N ALA A 69 -21.19 15.38 15.43
CA ALA A 69 -21.79 16.16 16.52
C ALA A 69 -21.16 15.86 17.89
N ASP A 70 -20.40 14.77 18.03
CA ASP A 70 -19.70 14.43 19.28
C ASP A 70 -18.36 15.20 19.43
N LEU A 71 -18.05 16.10 18.48
CA LEU A 71 -16.84 16.92 18.48
C LEU A 71 -17.01 18.27 19.19
N ASP A 72 -18.24 18.66 19.51
CA ASP A 72 -18.60 19.91 20.21
C ASP A 72 -18.31 19.86 21.72
#